data_AF-A0AAV7WZJ3-F1
#
_entry.id   AF-A0AAV7WZJ3-F1
#
_cell.length_a   1.000
_cell.length_b   1.000
_cell.length_c   1.000
_cell.angle_alpha   90.00
_cell.angle_beta   90.00
_cell.angle_gamma   90.00
#
_symmetry.space_group_name_H-M   'P 1'
#
loop_
_entity.id
_entity.type
_entity.pdbx_description
1 polymer ?
#
loop_
_entity_poly.entity_id
_entity_poly.type
_entity_poly.pdbx_seq_one_letter_code
_entity_poly.pdbx_strand_id
1 'polypeptide(L)'
;MWKDNEQLSWKSIELLFEVTKSEKFRTHKLTRAHVHLTSYGCMKVILAAQVMSKSVADSLIRSKDDHRFKGHDLTQLIKFLELMNDAFDCRNSHGGASGKRNKSNLLLAPYTRSNHNKEAKEKMFISQQSYESLKMAVYGFEGAVKYLIEEKHAPSINGRKFNQDKLEQYFGVIRMSGGGSDNPTLQRLLQKNVSLHIQGQAARPTKRGNTEVNEEWIPDQAPILKRRRAEEK
;
A
#
# COMPACT_ATOMS: atom_id res chain seq x y z
N MET A 1 9.49 -17.27 -10.90
CA MET A 1 10.40 -18.14 -10.12
C MET A 1 10.96 -17.36 -8.94
N TRP A 2 10.96 -17.98 -7.77
CA TRP A 2 11.62 -17.46 -6.57
C TRP A 2 13.05 -18.01 -6.50
N LYS A 3 13.81 -17.71 -5.44
CA LYS A 3 15.22 -18.15 -5.29
C LYS A 3 15.39 -19.63 -5.69
N ASP A 4 16.50 -19.93 -6.36
CA ASP A 4 16.90 -21.30 -6.75
C ASP A 4 15.96 -22.01 -7.75
N ASN A 5 15.32 -21.25 -8.66
CA ASN A 5 14.44 -21.78 -9.72
C ASN A 5 13.15 -22.45 -9.20
N GLU A 6 12.82 -22.34 -7.92
CA GLU A 6 11.59 -22.90 -7.38
C GLU A 6 10.37 -22.04 -7.75
N GLN A 7 9.29 -22.70 -8.14
CA GLN A 7 8.05 -22.04 -8.55
C GLN A 7 7.14 -21.83 -7.34
N LEU A 8 6.84 -20.55 -7.04
CA LEU A 8 5.76 -20.22 -6.12
C LEU A 8 4.44 -20.50 -6.81
N SER A 9 3.66 -21.44 -6.28
CA SER A 9 2.38 -21.82 -6.85
C SER A 9 1.23 -21.16 -6.11
N TRP A 10 0.35 -20.47 -6.84
CA TRP A 10 -0.91 -19.96 -6.30
C TRP A 10 -1.80 -21.08 -5.74
N LYS A 11 -1.67 -22.30 -6.27
CA LYS A 11 -2.40 -23.50 -5.81
C LYS A 11 -2.23 -23.75 -4.31
N SER A 12 -1.07 -23.44 -3.73
CA SER A 12 -0.86 -23.60 -2.29
C SER A 12 -1.75 -22.68 -1.45
N ILE A 13 -2.07 -21.48 -1.96
CA ILE A 13 -2.99 -20.54 -1.32
C ILE A 13 -4.45 -20.98 -1.52
N GLU A 14 -4.78 -21.54 -2.69
CA GLU A 14 -6.10 -22.15 -2.94
C GLU A 14 -6.35 -23.34 -2.03
N LEU A 15 -5.35 -24.23 -1.88
CA LEU A 15 -5.41 -25.38 -0.98
C LEU A 15 -5.58 -24.94 0.48
N LEU A 16 -4.84 -23.91 0.91
CA LEU A 16 -5.01 -23.33 2.26
C LEU A 16 -6.45 -22.85 2.47
N PHE A 17 -7.02 -22.17 1.49
CA PHE A 17 -8.40 -21.70 1.57
C PHE A 17 -9.41 -22.88 1.69
N GLU A 18 -9.20 -23.98 0.98
CA GLU A 18 -10.08 -25.15 1.07
C GLU A 18 -9.89 -25.97 2.36
N VAL A 19 -8.65 -26.06 2.89
CA VAL A 19 -8.38 -26.72 4.18
C VAL A 19 -9.04 -25.95 5.32
N THR A 20 -8.87 -24.64 5.33
CA THR A 20 -9.42 -23.77 6.39
C THR A 20 -10.93 -23.60 6.33
N LYS A 21 -11.57 -23.92 5.20
CA LYS A 21 -13.04 -23.97 5.08
C LYS A 21 -13.67 -25.02 6.00
N SER A 22 -12.97 -26.13 6.23
CA SER A 22 -13.42 -27.18 7.17
C SER A 22 -13.08 -26.89 8.64
N GLU A 23 -12.27 -25.88 8.92
CA GLU A 23 -11.82 -25.57 10.28
C GLU A 23 -12.77 -24.63 11.03
N LYS A 24 -12.93 -24.86 12.34
CA LYS A 24 -13.76 -23.99 13.21
C LYS A 24 -13.13 -22.63 13.49
N PHE A 25 -11.80 -22.53 13.43
CA PHE A 25 -11.05 -21.31 13.71
C PHE A 25 -10.08 -21.03 12.58
N ARG A 26 -10.09 -19.80 12.06
CA ARG A 26 -9.20 -19.36 10.99
C ARG A 26 -8.24 -18.31 11.50
N THR A 27 -6.96 -18.52 11.25
CA THR A 27 -5.88 -17.60 11.62
C THR A 27 -5.66 -16.50 10.57
N HIS A 28 -6.01 -16.76 9.30
CA HIS A 28 -5.88 -15.81 8.19
C HIS A 28 -7.22 -15.15 7.81
N LYS A 29 -7.13 -14.01 7.09
CA LYS A 29 -8.29 -13.22 6.63
C LYS A 29 -8.74 -13.55 5.19
N LEU A 30 -8.24 -14.63 4.61
CA LEU A 30 -8.58 -15.01 3.25
C LEU A 30 -10.07 -15.35 3.12
N THR A 31 -10.67 -14.78 2.09
CA THR A 31 -12.05 -14.97 1.66
C THR A 31 -12.06 -15.43 0.20
N ARG A 32 -13.23 -15.79 -0.31
CA ARG A 32 -13.40 -16.15 -1.73
C ARG A 32 -12.89 -15.06 -2.68
N ALA A 33 -13.00 -13.79 -2.30
CA ALA A 33 -12.55 -12.65 -3.10
C ALA A 33 -11.02 -12.56 -3.23
N HIS A 34 -10.27 -13.20 -2.31
CA HIS A 34 -8.80 -13.27 -2.39
C HIS A 34 -8.35 -14.33 -3.38
N VAL A 35 -9.05 -15.47 -3.43
CA VAL A 35 -8.72 -16.60 -4.31
C VAL A 35 -9.24 -16.37 -5.73
N HIS A 36 -10.50 -15.95 -5.84
CA HIS A 36 -11.17 -15.66 -7.12
C HIS A 36 -11.30 -14.15 -7.31
N LEU A 37 -10.24 -13.55 -7.85
CA LEU A 37 -10.17 -12.11 -8.04
C LEU A 37 -11.13 -11.67 -9.16
N THR A 38 -12.02 -10.72 -8.85
CA THR A 38 -12.86 -10.05 -9.84
C THR A 38 -12.17 -8.79 -10.37
N SER A 39 -12.62 -8.23 -11.50
CA SER A 39 -12.07 -6.98 -12.04
C SER A 39 -12.08 -5.82 -11.02
N TYR A 40 -13.13 -5.74 -10.19
CA TYR A 40 -13.22 -4.76 -9.09
C TYR A 40 -12.30 -5.10 -7.91
N GLY A 41 -11.96 -6.37 -7.72
CA GLY A 41 -11.03 -6.85 -6.71
C GLY A 41 -9.58 -6.49 -7.02
N CYS A 42 -9.20 -6.39 -8.30
CA CYS A 42 -7.83 -6.10 -8.73
C CYS A 42 -7.29 -4.77 -8.17
N MET A 43 -8.15 -3.77 -7.97
CA MET A 43 -7.76 -2.46 -7.43
C MET A 43 -7.76 -2.42 -5.89
N LYS A 44 -8.28 -3.46 -5.21
CA LYS A 44 -8.38 -3.49 -3.75
C LYS A 44 -7.07 -3.97 -3.14
N VAL A 45 -6.18 -3.01 -2.84
CA VAL A 45 -4.88 -3.26 -2.19
C VAL A 45 -5.00 -4.11 -0.92
N ILE A 46 -6.11 -3.99 -0.19
CA ILE A 46 -6.38 -4.81 1.00
C ILE A 46 -6.39 -6.32 0.73
N LEU A 47 -6.88 -6.76 -0.44
CA LEU A 47 -6.89 -8.18 -0.79
C LEU A 47 -5.46 -8.68 -0.98
N ALA A 48 -4.64 -7.95 -1.73
CA ALA A 48 -3.23 -8.28 -1.93
C ALA A 48 -2.43 -8.27 -0.61
N ALA A 49 -2.63 -7.25 0.22
CA ALA A 49 -1.94 -7.13 1.50
C ALA A 49 -2.31 -8.27 2.48
N GLN A 50 -3.57 -8.71 2.48
CA GLN A 50 -4.01 -9.83 3.33
C GLN A 50 -3.47 -11.18 2.84
N VAL A 51 -3.39 -11.38 1.52
CA VAL A 51 -2.75 -12.59 0.94
C VAL A 51 -1.28 -12.68 1.34
N MET A 52 -0.56 -11.57 1.24
CA MET A 52 0.88 -11.51 1.54
C MET A 52 1.18 -11.22 3.02
N SER A 53 0.27 -11.57 3.92
CA SER A 53 0.42 -11.27 5.35
C SER A 53 1.13 -12.40 6.10
N LYS A 54 1.78 -12.04 7.22
CA LYS A 54 2.36 -13.02 8.14
C LYS A 54 1.36 -14.08 8.61
N SER A 55 0.09 -13.69 8.84
CA SER A 55 -0.95 -14.64 9.25
C SER A 55 -1.19 -15.77 8.25
N VAL A 56 -1.01 -15.51 6.95
CA VAL A 56 -1.12 -16.55 5.91
C VAL A 56 0.10 -17.47 5.95
N ALA A 57 1.30 -16.91 6.15
CA ALA A 57 2.53 -17.71 6.34
C ALA A 57 2.43 -18.64 7.56
N ASP A 58 2.00 -18.12 8.71
CA ASP A 58 1.80 -18.92 9.93
C ASP A 58 0.73 -20.02 9.73
N SER A 59 -0.31 -19.73 8.95
CA SER A 59 -1.35 -20.71 8.62
C SER A 59 -0.81 -21.83 7.73
N LEU A 60 0.03 -21.50 6.73
CA LEU A 60 0.70 -22.51 5.89
C LEU A 60 1.63 -23.40 6.72
N ILE A 61 2.36 -22.83 7.68
CA ILE A 61 3.22 -23.60 8.59
C ILE A 61 2.38 -24.59 9.41
N ARG A 62 1.23 -24.15 9.91
CA ARG A 62 0.33 -24.99 10.71
C ARG A 62 -0.31 -26.10 9.89
N SER A 63 -0.68 -25.83 8.63
CA SER A 63 -1.37 -26.78 7.76
C SER A 63 -0.43 -27.69 6.96
N LYS A 64 0.90 -27.56 7.12
CA LYS A 64 1.91 -28.32 6.35
C LYS A 64 1.76 -29.85 6.43
N ASP A 65 1.25 -30.35 7.56
CA ASP A 65 1.13 -31.78 7.86
C ASP A 65 -0.18 -32.37 7.31
N ASP A 66 -1.08 -31.54 6.76
CA ASP A 66 -2.30 -32.02 6.12
C ASP A 66 -1.95 -32.77 4.82
N HIS A 67 -2.53 -33.96 4.65
CA HIS A 67 -2.38 -34.80 3.46
C HIS A 67 -2.57 -34.06 2.12
N ARG A 68 -3.38 -32.99 2.08
CA ARG A 68 -3.62 -32.17 0.89
C ARG A 68 -2.40 -31.36 0.45
N PHE A 69 -1.45 -31.10 1.35
CA PHE A 69 -0.17 -30.44 1.05
C PHE A 69 0.96 -31.43 0.72
N LYS A 70 0.69 -32.74 0.70
CA LYS A 70 1.70 -33.75 0.39
C LYS A 70 2.27 -33.53 -1.02
N GLY A 71 3.57 -33.30 -1.11
CA GLY A 71 4.27 -33.02 -2.36
C GLY A 71 4.36 -31.55 -2.75
N HIS A 72 3.82 -30.63 -1.93
CA HIS A 72 4.01 -29.20 -2.09
C HIS A 72 5.14 -28.72 -1.18
N ASP A 73 6.21 -28.17 -1.75
CA ASP A 73 7.17 -27.41 -0.95
C ASP A 73 6.61 -26.01 -0.64
N LEU A 74 6.35 -25.76 0.64
CA LEU A 74 5.83 -24.49 1.14
C LEU A 74 6.94 -23.56 1.63
N THR A 75 8.17 -24.05 1.78
CA THR A 75 9.28 -23.35 2.45
C THR A 75 9.57 -22.01 1.78
N GLN A 76 9.68 -22.01 0.45
CA GLN A 76 9.92 -20.78 -0.31
C GLN A 76 8.75 -19.81 -0.27
N LEU A 77 7.51 -20.32 -0.32
CA LEU A 77 6.31 -19.50 -0.28
C LEU A 77 6.19 -18.79 1.06
N ILE A 78 6.40 -19.51 2.17
CA ILE A 78 6.40 -18.94 3.51
C ILE A 78 7.44 -17.82 3.61
N LYS A 79 8.68 -18.07 3.19
CA LYS A 79 9.75 -17.08 3.18
C LYS A 79 9.43 -15.87 2.31
N PHE A 80 8.79 -16.08 1.15
CA PHE A 80 8.32 -15.00 0.28
C PHE A 80 7.27 -14.13 0.98
N LEU A 81 6.25 -14.76 1.58
CA LEU A 81 5.17 -14.06 2.27
C LEU A 81 5.68 -13.24 3.46
N GLU A 82 6.60 -13.80 4.26
CA GLU A 82 7.24 -13.08 5.36
C GLU A 82 8.04 -11.87 4.87
N LEU A 83 8.87 -12.05 3.82
CA LEU A 83 9.64 -10.95 3.25
C LEU A 83 8.73 -9.84 2.71
N MET A 84 7.66 -10.21 2.00
CA MET A 84 6.72 -9.25 1.44
C MET A 84 5.94 -8.52 2.53
N ASN A 85 5.51 -9.22 3.59
CA ASN A 85 4.87 -8.62 4.75
C ASN A 85 5.77 -7.56 5.39
N ASP A 86 7.00 -7.94 5.72
CA ASP A 86 7.96 -7.05 6.39
C ASP A 86 8.33 -5.84 5.52
N ALA A 87 8.53 -6.07 4.21
CA ALA A 87 8.82 -5.00 3.27
C ALA A 87 7.64 -4.02 3.11
N PHE A 88 6.40 -4.53 3.11
CA PHE A 88 5.20 -3.70 3.05
C PHE A 88 4.98 -2.91 4.34
N ASP A 89 5.12 -3.56 5.50
CA ASP A 89 4.97 -2.92 6.82
C ASP A 89 6.03 -1.83 7.05
N CYS A 90 7.28 -2.07 6.66
CA CYS A 90 8.36 -1.10 6.76
C CYS A 90 8.02 0.20 6.00
N ARG A 91 7.56 0.07 4.76
CA ARG A 91 7.18 1.22 3.90
C ARG A 91 5.84 1.84 4.26
N ASN A 92 4.99 1.17 5.03
CA ASN A 92 3.68 1.69 5.44
C ASN A 92 3.60 2.00 6.96
N SER A 93 4.78 2.12 7.59
CA SER A 93 4.95 2.37 9.02
C SER A 93 4.44 3.76 9.46
N HIS A 94 3.94 3.85 10.69
CA HIS A 94 3.56 5.11 11.34
C HIS A 94 4.68 5.58 12.28
N GLY A 95 5.05 6.86 12.17
CA GLY A 95 6.06 7.49 13.05
C GLY A 95 5.59 7.79 14.49
N GLY A 96 4.46 7.24 14.93
CA GLY A 96 3.91 7.44 16.27
C GLY A 96 3.93 6.15 17.08
N ALA A 97 4.80 6.06 18.08
CA ALA A 97 4.79 5.13 19.23
C ALA A 97 4.22 3.72 19.01
N SER A 98 4.43 3.12 17.83
CA SER A 98 3.92 1.81 17.50
C SER A 98 5.01 0.81 17.86
N GLY A 99 4.82 0.14 19.00
CA GLY A 99 5.81 -0.64 19.74
C GLY A 99 6.81 -1.38 18.85
N LYS A 100 8.11 -1.16 19.13
CA LYS A 100 9.31 -1.87 18.63
C LYS A 100 9.01 -2.92 17.54
N ARG A 101 8.57 -2.50 16.36
CA ARG A 101 8.52 -3.40 15.20
C ARG A 101 9.91 -3.44 14.62
N ASN A 102 10.41 -4.67 14.52
CA ASN A 102 11.82 -4.99 14.35
C ASN A 102 12.48 -4.22 13.22
N LYS A 103 13.73 -3.85 13.47
CA LYS A 103 14.68 -3.24 12.55
C LYS A 103 14.52 -3.85 11.15
N SER A 104 14.23 -2.97 10.19
CA SER A 104 14.59 -3.05 8.78
C SER A 104 15.35 -4.31 8.36
N ASN A 105 14.63 -5.38 8.00
CA ASN A 105 15.17 -6.35 7.06
C ASN A 105 14.99 -5.76 5.65
N LEU A 106 15.85 -4.80 5.31
CA LEU A 106 16.03 -4.25 3.96
C LEU A 106 16.69 -5.28 3.01
N LEU A 107 16.50 -6.58 3.24
CA LEU A 107 17.07 -7.64 2.42
C LEU A 107 16.10 -8.05 1.30
N LEU A 108 15.64 -7.06 0.53
CA LEU A 108 15.31 -7.31 -0.88
C LEU A 108 16.63 -7.29 -1.66
N ALA A 109 17.48 -8.30 -1.45
CA ALA A 109 18.56 -8.54 -2.38
C ALA A 109 17.92 -8.78 -3.76
N PRO A 110 18.31 -8.02 -4.80
CA PRO A 110 17.72 -8.13 -6.12
C PRO A 110 17.89 -9.56 -6.62
N TYR A 111 16.86 -10.08 -7.30
CA TYR A 111 16.93 -11.36 -7.97
C TYR A 111 18.09 -11.33 -8.96
N THR A 112 19.10 -12.17 -8.75
CA THR A 112 20.20 -12.37 -9.69
C THR A 112 19.73 -13.31 -10.79
N ARG A 113 19.70 -12.81 -12.02
CA ARG A 113 19.24 -13.53 -13.21
C ARG A 113 20.23 -14.66 -13.54
N SER A 114 20.11 -15.83 -12.88
CA SER A 114 20.89 -17.00 -13.27
C SER A 114 20.29 -17.65 -14.53
N ASN A 115 21.17 -17.81 -15.51
CA ASN A 115 20.91 -18.30 -16.86
C ASN A 115 20.41 -19.74 -16.82
N HIS A 116 19.10 -20.00 -16.93
CA HIS A 116 18.56 -21.22 -17.56
C HIS A 116 17.08 -20.98 -17.89
N ASN A 117 16.67 -21.24 -19.13
CA ASN A 117 15.29 -21.19 -19.66
C ASN A 117 14.61 -19.79 -19.65
N LYS A 118 15.02 -18.89 -20.55
CA LYS A 118 14.54 -17.50 -20.66
C LYS A 118 13.04 -17.37 -20.93
N GLU A 119 12.48 -18.18 -21.82
CA GLU A 119 11.11 -17.98 -22.35
C GLU A 119 10.00 -18.35 -21.35
N ALA A 120 10.15 -19.47 -20.64
CA ALA A 120 9.20 -19.86 -19.59
C ALA A 120 9.30 -18.93 -18.36
N LYS A 121 10.51 -18.41 -18.08
CA LYS A 121 10.77 -17.48 -16.97
C LYS A 121 10.15 -16.11 -17.20
N GLU A 122 10.21 -15.58 -18.41
CA GLU A 122 9.62 -14.28 -18.76
C GLU A 122 8.08 -14.31 -18.69
N LYS A 123 7.45 -15.45 -18.99
CA LYS A 123 5.98 -15.62 -18.83
C LYS A 123 5.53 -15.74 -17.37
N MET A 124 6.40 -16.19 -16.47
CA MET A 124 6.09 -16.50 -15.06
C MET A 124 6.59 -15.45 -14.08
N PHE A 125 7.06 -14.31 -14.58
CA PHE A 125 7.54 -13.19 -13.78
C PHE A 125 6.75 -11.93 -14.16
N ILE A 126 6.72 -10.94 -13.26
CA ILE A 126 6.13 -9.65 -13.58
C ILE A 126 6.85 -9.03 -14.79
N SER A 127 6.19 -8.12 -15.50
CA SER A 127 6.82 -7.43 -16.64
C SER A 127 8.15 -6.81 -16.21
N GLN A 128 9.13 -6.78 -17.13
CA GLN A 128 10.44 -6.20 -16.85
C GLN A 128 10.32 -4.74 -16.36
N GLN A 129 9.39 -3.98 -16.93
CA GLN A 129 9.08 -2.61 -16.51
C GLN A 129 8.59 -2.56 -15.06
N SER A 130 7.70 -3.46 -14.66
CA SER A 130 7.21 -3.55 -13.28
C SER A 130 8.32 -3.93 -12.30
N TYR A 131 9.21 -4.85 -12.70
CA TYR A 131 10.36 -5.25 -11.88
C TYR A 131 11.35 -4.10 -11.68
N GLU A 132 11.72 -3.41 -12.76
CA GLU A 132 12.60 -2.25 -12.69
C GLU A 132 11.97 -1.13 -11.85
N SER A 133 10.68 -0.87 -12.04
CA SER A 133 9.94 0.12 -11.24
C SER A 133 9.91 -0.25 -9.76
N LEU A 134 9.70 -1.53 -9.42
CA LEU A 134 9.77 -2.03 -8.04
C LEU A 134 11.17 -1.87 -7.46
N LYS A 135 12.21 -2.19 -8.24
CA LYS A 135 13.61 -2.03 -7.86
C LYS A 135 13.93 -0.56 -7.56
N MET A 136 13.49 0.35 -8.42
CA MET A 136 13.64 1.80 -8.23
C MET A 136 12.90 2.29 -6.98
N ALA A 137 11.68 1.81 -6.73
CA ALA A 137 10.93 2.17 -5.53
C ALA A 137 11.64 1.72 -4.24
N VAL A 138 12.23 0.52 -4.23
CA VAL A 138 12.97 -0.01 -3.07
C VAL A 138 14.24 0.79 -2.82
N TYR A 139 15.09 0.98 -3.83
CA TYR A 139 16.35 1.71 -3.66
C TYR A 139 16.15 3.21 -3.44
N GLY A 140 15.15 3.80 -4.09
CA GLY A 140 14.78 5.20 -3.87
C GLY A 140 14.31 5.44 -2.44
N PHE A 141 13.48 4.54 -1.89
CA PHE A 141 13.07 4.61 -0.49
C PHE A 141 14.26 4.42 0.47
N GLU A 142 15.12 3.43 0.23
CA GLU A 142 16.32 3.21 1.05
C GLU A 142 17.25 4.43 1.05
N GLY A 143 17.53 5.00 -0.12
CA GLY A 143 18.36 6.19 -0.26
C GLY A 143 17.76 7.41 0.43
N ALA A 144 16.45 7.64 0.27
CA ALA A 144 15.75 8.74 0.94
C ALA A 144 15.77 8.57 2.47
N VAL A 145 15.61 7.35 2.97
CA VAL A 145 15.68 7.03 4.40
C VAL A 145 17.06 7.33 4.96
N LYS A 146 18.13 6.87 4.29
CA LYS A 146 19.51 7.15 4.69
C LYS A 146 19.78 8.64 4.74
N TYR A 147 19.44 9.37 3.67
CA TYR A 147 19.59 10.82 3.60
C TYR A 147 18.89 11.55 4.76
N LEU A 148 17.63 11.18 5.06
CA LEU A 148 16.87 11.85 6.11
C LEU A 148 17.40 11.58 7.52
N ILE A 149 17.87 10.37 7.80
CA ILE A 149 18.42 10.01 9.11
C ILE A 149 19.84 10.56 9.28
N GLU A 150 20.70 10.33 8.29
CA GLU A 150 22.12 10.61 8.38
C GLU A 150 22.43 12.10 8.16
N GLU A 151 21.86 12.73 7.13
CA GLU A 151 22.16 14.13 6.80
C GLU A 151 21.19 15.14 7.42
N LYS A 152 19.90 14.79 7.55
CA LYS A 152 18.88 15.69 8.11
C LYS A 152 18.55 15.42 9.57
N HIS A 153 19.19 14.44 10.18
CA HIS A 153 19.01 14.06 11.59
C HIS A 153 17.52 13.89 11.98
N ALA A 154 16.72 13.34 11.07
CA ALA A 154 15.31 13.11 11.33
C ALA A 154 15.14 12.06 12.45
N PRO A 155 14.34 12.35 13.51
CA PRO A 155 14.22 11.45 14.67
C PRO A 155 13.49 10.15 14.35
N SER A 156 12.59 10.16 13.36
CA SER A 156 11.90 8.99 12.86
C SER A 156 11.38 9.23 11.45
N ILE A 157 11.09 8.14 10.73
CA ILE A 157 10.55 8.20 9.37
C ILE A 157 9.15 7.59 9.36
N ASN A 158 8.23 8.30 8.69
CA ASN A 158 6.90 7.81 8.41
C ASN A 158 6.82 7.30 6.97
N GLY A 159 6.87 5.98 6.79
CA GLY A 159 6.85 5.35 5.47
C GLY A 159 5.63 5.75 4.63
N ARG A 160 4.47 6.01 5.26
CA ARG A 160 3.24 6.41 4.55
C ARG A 160 3.34 7.73 3.79
N LYS A 161 4.35 8.55 4.10
CA LYS A 161 4.56 9.82 3.38
C LYS A 161 5.23 9.62 2.02
N PHE A 162 5.77 8.42 1.75
CA PHE A 162 6.44 8.08 0.49
C PHE A 162 5.52 7.38 -0.52
N ASN A 163 4.21 7.31 -0.23
CA ASN A 163 3.23 6.72 -1.13
C ASN A 163 2.19 7.76 -1.58
N GLN A 164 1.46 7.43 -2.65
CA GLN A 164 0.43 8.30 -3.22
C GLN A 164 -0.94 8.17 -2.54
N ASP A 165 -1.07 7.43 -1.44
CA ASP A 165 -2.35 7.16 -0.79
C ASP A 165 -3.07 8.45 -0.39
N LYS A 166 -2.31 9.49 0.00
CA LYS A 166 -2.88 10.80 0.36
C LYS A 166 -3.52 11.51 -0.84
N LEU A 167 -2.93 11.35 -2.02
CA LEU A 167 -3.49 11.86 -3.26
C LEU A 167 -4.75 11.08 -3.65
N GLU A 168 -4.74 9.75 -3.51
CA GLU A 168 -5.92 8.91 -3.76
C GLU A 168 -7.07 9.22 -2.79
N GLN A 169 -6.76 9.39 -1.51
CA GLN A 169 -7.72 9.84 -0.48
C GLN A 169 -8.32 11.20 -0.86
N TYR A 170 -7.50 12.14 -1.33
CA TYR A 170 -7.96 13.44 -1.79
C TYR A 170 -8.93 13.32 -2.98
N PHE A 171 -8.62 12.50 -3.99
CA PHE A 171 -9.55 12.23 -5.08
C PHE A 171 -10.84 11.53 -4.60
N GLY A 172 -10.75 10.67 -3.58
CA GLY A 172 -11.91 10.09 -2.91
C GLY A 172 -12.82 11.17 -2.31
N VAL A 173 -12.26 12.14 -1.59
CA VAL A 173 -13.00 13.27 -1.02
C VAL A 173 -13.67 14.12 -2.12
N ILE A 174 -12.97 14.39 -3.22
CA ILE A 174 -13.57 15.10 -4.37
C ILE A 174 -14.75 14.33 -4.95
N ARG A 175 -14.68 13.00 -5.07
CA ARG A 175 -15.80 12.20 -5.56
C ARG A 175 -16.97 12.20 -4.57
N MET A 176 -16.71 11.92 -3.30
CA MET A 176 -17.73 11.90 -2.23
C MET A 176 -18.47 13.24 -2.08
N SER A 177 -17.77 14.37 -2.24
CA SER A 177 -18.41 15.70 -2.20
C SER A 177 -19.41 15.95 -3.34
N GLY A 178 -19.54 15.03 -4.31
CA GLY A 178 -20.48 15.11 -5.42
C GLY A 178 -21.82 14.44 -5.18
N GLY A 179 -22.04 13.84 -4.01
CA GLY A 179 -23.19 12.97 -3.79
C GLY A 179 -23.18 11.84 -4.83
N GLY A 180 -24.28 11.67 -5.58
CA GLY A 180 -24.39 10.64 -6.62
C GLY A 180 -23.58 10.88 -7.91
N SER A 181 -22.78 11.95 -7.99
CA SER A 181 -21.94 12.27 -9.17
C SER A 181 -20.49 11.82 -8.97
N ASP A 182 -20.24 10.51 -9.05
CA ASP A 182 -18.92 9.90 -8.81
C ASP A 182 -17.84 10.29 -9.85
N ASN A 183 -18.26 10.66 -11.06
CA ASN A 183 -17.37 11.07 -12.16
C ASN A 183 -17.54 12.56 -12.45
N PRO A 184 -16.85 13.46 -11.70
CA PRO A 184 -16.94 14.89 -11.94
C PRO A 184 -16.28 15.29 -13.27
N THR A 185 -16.85 16.29 -13.95
CA THR A 185 -16.18 16.98 -15.05
C THR A 185 -15.00 17.79 -14.54
N LEU A 186 -14.07 18.19 -15.43
CA LEU A 186 -12.93 19.02 -15.06
C LEU A 186 -13.35 20.33 -14.37
N GLN A 187 -14.40 20.97 -14.87
CA GLN A 187 -14.94 22.19 -14.25
C GLN A 187 -15.42 21.94 -12.82
N ARG A 188 -16.15 20.85 -12.58
CA ARG A 188 -16.63 20.47 -11.24
C ARG A 188 -15.46 20.10 -10.32
N LEU A 189 -14.45 19.41 -10.83
CA LEU A 189 -13.24 19.09 -10.09
C LEU A 189 -12.53 20.37 -9.62
N LEU A 190 -12.36 21.36 -10.51
CA LEU A 190 -11.74 22.64 -10.17
C LEU A 190 -12.55 23.42 -9.14
N GLN A 191 -13.87 23.53 -9.32
CA GLN A 191 -14.75 24.20 -8.37
C GLN A 191 -14.67 23.57 -6.98
N LYS A 192 -14.67 22.24 -6.90
CA LYS A 192 -14.54 21.49 -5.65
C LYS A 192 -13.17 21.65 -5.02
N ASN A 193 -12.09 21.66 -5.81
CA ASN A 193 -10.75 21.90 -5.29
C ASN A 193 -10.67 23.28 -4.60
N VAL A 194 -11.16 24.33 -5.26
CA VAL A 194 -11.22 25.68 -4.67
C VAL A 194 -12.07 25.67 -3.39
N SER A 195 -13.24 25.03 -3.41
CA SER A 195 -14.10 24.92 -2.23
C SER A 195 -13.40 24.20 -1.06
N LEU A 196 -12.75 23.06 -1.31
CA LEU A 196 -12.01 22.29 -0.29
C LEU A 196 -10.81 23.09 0.23
N HIS A 197 -10.15 23.86 -0.62
CA HIS A 197 -9.06 24.73 -0.21
C HIS A 197 -9.55 25.85 0.71
N ILE A 198 -10.61 26.57 0.33
CA ILE A 198 -11.21 27.63 1.15
C ILE A 198 -11.71 27.05 2.48
N GLN A 199 -12.40 25.90 2.44
CA GLN A 199 -12.86 25.22 3.65
C GLN A 199 -11.69 24.77 4.52
N GLY A 200 -10.61 24.24 3.95
CA GLY A 200 -9.43 23.84 4.70
C GLY A 200 -8.73 25.01 5.40
N GLN A 201 -8.68 26.18 4.74
CA GLN A 201 -8.19 27.42 5.36
C GLN A 201 -9.16 27.91 6.44
N ALA A 202 -10.45 28.01 6.14
CA ALA A 202 -11.49 28.51 7.04
C ALA A 202 -11.94 27.51 8.13
N ALA A 203 -11.45 26.27 8.11
CA ALA A 203 -11.83 25.23 9.04
C ALA A 203 -11.35 25.58 10.44
N ARG A 204 -12.28 26.08 11.27
CA ARG A 204 -12.03 26.23 12.70
C ARG A 204 -11.96 24.85 13.36
N PRO A 205 -11.06 24.62 14.33
CA PRO A 205 -11.04 23.38 15.08
C PRO A 205 -12.42 23.14 15.71
N THR A 206 -12.88 21.89 15.66
CA THR A 206 -14.16 21.49 16.23
C THR A 206 -14.18 21.77 17.74
N LYS A 207 -15.22 22.43 18.27
CA LYS A 207 -15.38 22.75 19.71
C LYS A 207 -15.27 21.55 20.68
N ARG A 208 -15.36 20.31 20.17
CA ARG A 208 -15.27 19.06 20.96
C ARG A 208 -14.01 18.23 20.66
N GLY A 209 -13.11 18.73 19.81
CA GLY A 209 -11.85 18.06 19.49
C GLY A 209 -10.73 18.52 20.42
N ASN A 210 -9.77 17.64 20.71
CA ASN A 210 -8.55 17.97 21.42
C ASN A 210 -7.57 18.74 20.50
N THR A 211 -7.97 19.94 20.08
CA THR A 211 -7.17 20.80 19.18
C THR A 211 -7.33 22.23 19.67
N GLU A 212 -6.23 22.83 20.09
CA GLU A 212 -6.19 24.22 20.54
C GLU A 212 -6.44 25.17 19.36
N VAL A 213 -7.18 26.24 19.61
CA VAL A 213 -7.43 27.29 18.61
C VAL A 213 -6.11 28.01 18.40
N ASN A 214 -5.55 27.97 17.19
CA ASN A 214 -4.39 28.79 16.88
C ASN A 214 -4.85 30.25 16.74
N GLU A 215 -4.69 31.04 17.79
CA GLU A 215 -5.14 32.44 17.87
C GLU A 215 -4.42 33.36 16.87
N GLU A 216 -3.26 32.95 16.34
CA GLU A 216 -2.50 33.72 15.35
C GLU A 216 -3.15 33.74 13.97
N TRP A 217 -4.01 32.77 13.64
CA TRP A 217 -4.67 32.74 12.34
C TRP A 217 -6.03 33.43 12.42
N ILE A 218 -6.01 34.76 12.25
CA ILE A 218 -7.20 35.55 12.00
C ILE A 218 -7.42 35.56 10.47
N PRO A 219 -8.47 34.91 9.94
CA PRO A 219 -8.77 35.01 8.52
C PRO A 219 -8.99 36.47 8.16
N ASP A 220 -8.21 36.95 7.18
CA ASP A 220 -8.36 38.29 6.62
C ASP A 220 -9.83 38.53 6.27
N GLN A 221 -10.42 39.55 6.92
CA GLN A 221 -11.81 39.95 6.72
C GLN A 221 -11.97 40.81 5.47
N ALA A 222 -10.87 41.12 4.75
CA ALA A 222 -10.94 41.84 3.50
C ALA A 222 -11.80 41.05 2.48
N PRO A 223 -12.75 41.72 1.79
CA PRO A 223 -13.49 41.09 0.72
C PRO A 223 -12.51 40.63 -0.37
N ILE A 224 -12.62 39.36 -0.78
CA ILE A 224 -11.79 38.79 -1.85
C ILE A 224 -11.98 39.65 -3.10
N LEU A 225 -10.92 40.32 -3.55
CA LEU A 225 -10.96 41.17 -4.73
C LEU A 225 -11.41 40.35 -5.94
N LYS A 226 -12.48 40.81 -6.60
CA LYS A 226 -13.00 40.20 -7.81
C LYS A 226 -11.87 40.18 -8.85
N ARG A 227 -11.49 38.99 -9.34
CA ARG A 227 -10.49 38.82 -10.40
C ARG A 227 -10.86 39.73 -11.57
N ARG A 228 -10.08 40.79 -11.81
CA ARG A 228 -10.25 41.64 -12.99
C ARG A 228 -10.06 40.76 -14.22
N ARG A 229 -11.01 40.79 -15.17
CA ARG A 229 -10.74 40.21 -16.50
C ARG A 229 -9.56 40.98 -17.08
N ALA A 230 -8.58 40.26 -17.61
CA ALA A 230 -7.56 40.90 -18.43
C ALA A 230 -8.29 41.56 -19.60
N GLU A 231 -8.15 42.88 -19.73
CA GLU A 231 -8.58 43.59 -20.93
C GLU A 231 -7.68 43.08 -22.06
N GLU A 232 -8.30 42.48 -23.07
CA GLU A 232 -7.65 42.04 -24.29
C GLU A 232 -6.96 43.26 -24.93
N LYS A 233 -5.65 43.16 -25.15
CA LYS A 233 -4.88 44.11 -25.95
C LYS A 233 -4.82 43.61 -27.39
#